data_AF-A0A8H4BFX3-F1
#
_entry.id   AF-A0A8H4BFX3-F1
#
_cell.length_a   1.000
_cell.length_b   1.000
_cell.length_c   1.000
_cell.angle_alpha   90.00
_cell.angle_beta   90.00
_cell.angle_gamma   90.00
#
_symmetry.space_group_name_H-M   'P 1'
#
loop_
_entity.id
_entity.type
_entity.pdbx_description
1 polymer ?
#
loop_
_entity_poly.entity_id
_entity_poly.type
_entity_poly.pdbx_seq_one_letter_code
_entity_poly.pdbx_strand_id
1 'polypeptide(L)'
;MSLEEEQDGLFGFDFDEDDFETKKERVIPEQADYQAKIETDGWFHESGKSIDELMLEQHGPNEVKNAVEHDYFYKRYDRALTTALGYIHLGLYLVRAKFYPLVGRYAEAIDTCVMYHKERKLDYRIWSIMADVFIRSAQQSPASNAEDEMRYHLANLAMQRAVHIVKTSRWKTNIDFVKRRLDRDLQGLESRLQQTIDQGGNADKFVEWMSSLSPADQDKTIKASGLSEFDWQHVVWIYKDWALRQDLDLDDDIKAVKDM
;
A
#
# COMPACT_ATOMS: atom_id res chain seq x y z
N MET A 1 2.80 -10.56 46.40
CA MET A 1 3.04 -9.34 45.60
C MET A 1 3.94 -9.78 44.45
N SER A 2 3.31 -10.29 43.39
CA SER A 2 3.96 -10.82 42.21
C SER A 2 3.57 -9.91 41.06
N LEU A 3 4.59 -9.41 40.36
CA LEU A 3 4.48 -8.61 39.16
C LEU A 3 4.04 -9.53 38.01
N GLU A 4 2.88 -9.27 37.42
CA GLU A 4 2.49 -9.84 36.14
C GLU A 4 3.02 -8.90 35.05
N GLU A 5 3.95 -9.42 34.24
CA GLU A 5 4.42 -8.79 33.01
C GLU A 5 3.35 -8.99 31.94
N GLU A 6 2.65 -7.92 31.55
CA GLU A 6 1.86 -7.88 30.33
C GLU A 6 2.81 -7.90 29.13
N GLN A 7 3.00 -9.09 28.55
CA GLN A 7 3.69 -9.27 27.29
C GLN A 7 2.70 -8.99 26.15
N ASP A 8 2.54 -7.71 25.81
CA ASP A 8 1.67 -7.26 24.72
C ASP A 8 2.34 -7.57 23.37
N GLY A 9 2.05 -8.77 22.85
CA GLY A 9 2.59 -9.28 21.61
C GLY A 9 2.03 -8.54 20.39
N LEU A 10 2.91 -7.91 19.61
CA LEU A 10 2.63 -7.26 18.31
C LEU A 10 1.95 -8.19 17.27
N PHE A 11 1.83 -9.47 17.58
CA PHE A 11 1.05 -10.46 16.86
C PHE A 11 0.14 -11.15 17.88
N GLY A 12 -1.10 -10.67 18.03
CA GLY A 12 -2.13 -11.28 18.90
C GLY A 12 -2.55 -12.66 18.39
N PHE A 13 -1.66 -13.63 18.50
CA PHE A 13 -1.86 -15.02 18.13
C PHE A 13 -1.74 -15.85 19.40
N ASP A 14 -2.88 -16.14 20.03
CA ASP A 14 -2.96 -16.97 21.21
C ASP A 14 -3.08 -18.44 20.76
N PHE A 15 -2.05 -19.24 21.05
CA PHE A 15 -1.94 -20.63 20.54
C PHE A 15 -2.75 -21.63 21.37
N ASP A 16 -3.24 -21.21 22.55
CA ASP A 16 -3.81 -22.12 23.56
C ASP A 16 -5.35 -22.20 23.55
N GLU A 17 -6.06 -21.47 22.67
CA GLU A 17 -7.52 -21.58 22.51
C GLU A 17 -7.98 -22.63 21.47
N ASP A 18 -7.06 -23.21 20.69
CA ASP A 18 -7.38 -24.17 19.64
C ASP A 18 -7.40 -25.61 20.20
N ASP A 19 -8.38 -25.88 21.07
CA ASP A 19 -8.70 -27.22 21.57
C ASP A 19 -9.41 -28.00 20.45
N PHE A 20 -8.61 -28.58 19.54
CA PHE A 20 -9.11 -29.35 18.41
C PHE A 20 -9.82 -30.63 18.89
N GLU A 21 -11.13 -30.55 19.10
CA GLU A 21 -11.97 -31.74 19.21
C GLU A 21 -11.82 -32.60 17.95
N THR A 22 -11.22 -33.79 18.10
CA THR A 22 -11.10 -34.78 17.02
C THR A 22 -12.50 -35.26 16.61
N LYS A 23 -13.07 -34.63 15.59
CA LYS A 23 -14.35 -35.04 15.00
C LYS A 23 -14.24 -36.46 14.44
N LYS A 24 -15.32 -37.23 14.68
CA LYS A 24 -15.63 -38.59 14.20
C LYS A 24 -15.09 -38.89 12.79
N GLU A 25 -14.62 -40.14 12.59
CA GLU A 25 -14.18 -40.71 11.31
C GLU A 25 -15.01 -40.18 10.14
N ARG A 26 -14.36 -39.40 9.28
CA ARG A 26 -14.97 -38.91 8.04
C ARG A 26 -14.97 -40.05 7.04
N VAL A 27 -16.16 -40.50 6.63
CA VAL A 27 -16.33 -41.34 5.46
C VAL A 27 -15.85 -40.55 4.25
N ILE A 28 -14.77 -40.99 3.62
CA ILE A 28 -14.23 -40.37 2.40
C ILE A 28 -15.16 -40.81 1.26
N PRO A 29 -15.95 -39.90 0.66
CA PRO A 29 -16.76 -40.24 -0.50
C PRO A 29 -15.84 -40.67 -1.66
N GLU A 30 -16.28 -41.65 -2.43
CA GLU A 30 -15.60 -42.11 -3.64
C GLU A 30 -15.34 -40.90 -4.56
N GLN A 31 -14.08 -40.51 -4.71
CA GLN A 31 -13.70 -39.42 -5.59
C GLN A 31 -13.77 -39.94 -7.03
N ALA A 32 -14.52 -39.23 -7.88
CA ALA A 32 -14.49 -39.47 -9.32
C ALA A 32 -13.05 -39.36 -9.84
N ASP A 33 -12.71 -40.14 -10.87
CA ASP A 33 -11.39 -40.12 -11.51
C ASP A 33 -10.96 -38.68 -11.80
N TYR A 34 -9.84 -38.28 -11.21
CA TYR A 34 -9.26 -36.96 -11.38
C TYR A 34 -8.92 -36.74 -12.85
N GLN A 35 -9.68 -35.88 -13.52
CA GLN A 35 -9.24 -35.31 -14.79
C GLN A 35 -8.42 -34.07 -14.49
N ALA A 36 -7.12 -34.12 -14.80
CA ALA A 36 -6.28 -32.95 -14.79
C ALA A 36 -6.95 -31.88 -15.67
N LYS A 37 -7.27 -30.72 -15.08
CA LYS A 37 -7.64 -29.57 -15.88
C LYS A 37 -6.45 -29.31 -16.80
N ILE A 38 -6.67 -29.43 -18.10
CA ILE A 38 -5.77 -28.88 -19.11
C ILE A 38 -6.00 -27.37 -19.05
N GLU A 39 -5.55 -26.73 -17.96
CA GLU A 39 -5.37 -25.29 -17.94
C GLU A 39 -4.26 -25.04 -18.96
N THR A 40 -4.57 -24.23 -19.98
CA THR A 40 -3.64 -23.83 -21.02
C THR A 40 -2.36 -23.32 -20.35
N ASP A 41 -1.29 -24.12 -20.42
CA ASP A 41 0.03 -23.76 -19.91
C ASP A 41 0.46 -22.46 -20.59
N GLY A 42 0.83 -21.44 -19.79
CA GLY A 42 1.26 -20.15 -20.31
C GLY A 42 0.21 -19.03 -20.35
N TRP A 43 -0.95 -19.12 -19.68
CA TRP A 43 -1.90 -18.00 -19.55
C TRP A 43 -1.26 -16.68 -19.06
N PHE A 44 -0.16 -16.78 -18.30
CA PHE A 44 0.65 -15.68 -17.79
C PHE A 44 1.60 -15.04 -18.82
N HIS A 45 1.68 -15.57 -20.05
CA HIS A 45 2.43 -14.99 -21.18
C HIS A 45 1.53 -14.21 -22.16
N GLU A 46 0.21 -14.28 -22.02
CA GLU A 46 -0.75 -13.82 -23.04
C GLU A 46 -1.16 -12.34 -22.90
N SER A 47 -0.67 -11.64 -21.89
CA SER A 47 -1.15 -10.29 -21.58
C SER A 47 -0.72 -9.24 -22.61
N GLY A 48 0.34 -9.47 -23.39
CA GLY A 48 0.92 -8.49 -24.33
C GLY A 48 1.44 -7.21 -23.64
N LYS A 49 1.39 -7.17 -22.30
CA LYS A 49 1.68 -6.04 -21.45
C LYS A 49 3.14 -6.05 -21.03
N SER A 50 3.70 -4.87 -20.78
CA SER A 50 5.01 -4.75 -20.16
C SER A 50 4.98 -5.28 -18.71
N ILE A 51 6.16 -5.54 -18.13
CA ILE A 51 6.26 -5.92 -16.71
C ILE A 51 5.66 -4.81 -15.83
N ASP A 52 5.92 -3.55 -16.16
CA ASP A 52 5.41 -2.39 -15.42
C ASP A 52 3.88 -2.33 -15.48
N GLU A 53 3.30 -2.59 -16.66
CA GLU A 53 1.85 -2.69 -16.85
C GLU A 53 1.24 -3.85 -16.07
N LEU A 54 1.85 -5.04 -16.11
CA LEU A 54 1.42 -6.18 -15.30
C LEU A 54 1.51 -5.89 -13.81
N MET A 55 2.56 -5.20 -13.37
CA MET A 55 2.73 -4.88 -11.96
C MET A 55 1.70 -3.89 -11.43
N LEU A 56 1.01 -3.13 -12.30
CA LEU A 56 -0.15 -2.31 -11.94
C LEU A 56 -1.43 -3.15 -11.72
N GLU A 57 -1.48 -4.37 -12.23
CA GLU A 57 -2.68 -5.22 -12.21
C GLU A 57 -2.79 -6.07 -10.95
N GLN A 58 -4.03 -6.42 -10.62
CA GLN A 58 -4.35 -7.17 -9.40
C GLN A 58 -3.66 -8.54 -9.33
N HIS A 59 -3.54 -9.23 -10.46
CA HIS A 59 -2.92 -10.55 -10.56
C HIS A 59 -1.59 -10.54 -11.28
N GLY A 60 -1.21 -9.42 -11.91
CA GLY A 60 0.00 -9.35 -12.71
C GLY A 60 1.31 -9.66 -11.96
N PRO A 61 1.46 -9.39 -10.65
CA PRO A 61 2.67 -9.82 -9.92
C PRO A 61 2.77 -11.34 -9.80
N ASN A 62 1.64 -12.03 -9.63
CA ASN A 62 1.60 -13.50 -9.64
C ASN A 62 1.81 -14.02 -11.06
N GLU A 63 1.27 -13.35 -12.07
CA GLU A 63 1.51 -13.69 -13.49
C GLU A 63 3.00 -13.58 -13.82
N VAL A 64 3.66 -12.48 -13.44
CA VAL A 64 5.10 -12.27 -13.64
C VAL A 64 5.90 -13.36 -12.92
N LYS A 65 5.55 -13.70 -11.68
CA LYS A 65 6.21 -14.79 -10.94
C LYS A 65 6.05 -16.14 -11.64
N ASN A 66 4.83 -16.49 -12.06
CA ASN A 66 4.56 -17.73 -12.78
C ASN A 66 5.27 -17.77 -14.15
N ALA A 67 5.35 -16.62 -14.84
CA ALA A 67 6.07 -16.47 -16.10
C ALA A 67 7.58 -16.71 -15.94
N VAL A 68 8.18 -16.20 -14.86
CA VAL A 68 9.60 -16.46 -14.52
C VAL A 68 9.82 -17.95 -14.27
N GLU A 69 8.99 -18.57 -13.43
CA GLU A 69 9.12 -19.99 -13.08
C GLU A 69 8.98 -20.86 -14.33
N HIS A 70 7.97 -20.60 -15.16
CA HIS A 70 7.78 -21.30 -16.42
C HIS A 70 8.97 -21.11 -17.37
N ASP A 71 9.42 -19.87 -17.63
CA ASP A 71 10.56 -19.64 -18.52
C ASP A 71 11.84 -20.32 -18.02
N TYR A 72 12.03 -20.40 -16.71
CA TYR A 72 13.13 -21.14 -16.09
C TYR A 72 13.02 -22.64 -16.35
N PHE A 73 11.86 -23.27 -16.10
CA PHE A 73 11.66 -24.71 -16.32
C PHE A 73 11.77 -25.11 -17.79
N TYR A 74 11.39 -24.22 -18.70
CA TYR A 74 11.55 -24.42 -20.15
C TYR A 74 12.91 -23.95 -20.69
N LYS A 75 13.89 -23.69 -19.81
CA LYS A 75 15.28 -23.33 -20.15
C LYS A 75 15.44 -22.05 -20.97
N ARG A 76 14.46 -21.14 -20.92
CA ARG A 76 14.50 -19.81 -21.54
C ARG A 76 15.11 -18.79 -20.59
N TYR A 77 16.36 -19.03 -20.20
CA TYR A 77 17.01 -18.33 -19.09
C TYR A 77 17.13 -16.81 -19.27
N ASP A 78 17.39 -16.32 -20.48
CA ASP A 78 17.50 -14.87 -20.73
C ASP A 78 16.18 -14.15 -20.44
N ARG A 79 15.06 -14.75 -20.85
CA ARG A 79 13.71 -14.22 -20.58
C ARG A 79 13.37 -14.32 -19.10
N ALA A 80 13.61 -15.49 -18.50
CA ALA A 80 13.40 -15.70 -17.07
C ALA A 80 14.17 -14.67 -16.23
N LEU A 81 15.45 -14.42 -16.56
CA LEU A 81 16.30 -13.44 -15.88
C LEU A 81 15.78 -12.01 -16.06
N THR A 82 15.47 -11.62 -17.30
CA THR A 82 14.96 -10.26 -17.58
C THR A 82 13.67 -9.98 -16.80
N THR A 83 12.73 -10.93 -16.83
CA THR A 83 11.45 -10.81 -16.12
C THR A 83 11.64 -10.83 -14.60
N ALA A 84 12.55 -11.67 -14.08
CA ALA A 84 12.87 -11.72 -12.66
C ALA A 84 13.52 -10.42 -12.17
N LEU A 85 14.43 -9.82 -12.94
CA LEU A 85 15.07 -8.55 -12.57
C LEU A 85 14.04 -7.41 -12.50
N GLY A 86 13.09 -7.34 -13.44
CA GLY A 86 11.99 -6.37 -13.37
C GLY A 86 11.13 -6.57 -12.12
N TYR A 87 10.76 -7.81 -11.81
CA TYR A 87 10.02 -8.14 -10.59
C TYR A 87 10.77 -7.76 -9.31
N ILE A 88 12.06 -8.09 -9.23
CA ILE A 88 12.94 -7.79 -8.09
C ILE A 88 13.08 -6.28 -7.90
N HIS A 89 13.22 -5.52 -8.98
CA HIS A 89 13.38 -4.07 -8.93
C HIS A 89 12.20 -3.41 -8.19
N LEU A 90 10.97 -3.80 -8.51
CA LEU A 90 9.78 -3.27 -7.83
C LEU A 90 9.66 -3.76 -6.38
N GLY A 91 9.94 -5.04 -6.14
CA GLY A 91 9.96 -5.60 -4.79
C GLY A 91 11.00 -4.91 -3.89
N LEU A 92 12.14 -4.51 -4.45
CA LEU A 92 13.19 -3.81 -3.74
C LEU A 92 12.73 -2.43 -3.25
N TYR A 93 11.94 -1.69 -4.03
CA TYR A 93 11.37 -0.43 -3.55
C TYR A 93 10.44 -0.67 -2.36
N LEU A 94 9.54 -1.65 -2.42
CA LEU A 94 8.65 -1.92 -1.28
C LEU A 94 9.40 -2.33 -0.01
N VAL A 95 10.47 -3.13 -0.14
CA VAL A 95 11.32 -3.51 1.00
C VAL A 95 12.01 -2.28 1.58
N ARG A 96 12.66 -1.46 0.73
CA ARG A 96 13.33 -0.23 1.17
C ARG A 96 12.36 0.72 1.88
N ALA A 97 11.16 0.91 1.34
CA ALA A 97 10.11 1.74 1.92
C ALA A 97 9.73 1.31 3.35
N LYS A 98 9.78 0.00 3.65
CA LYS A 98 9.48 -0.53 4.99
C LYS A 98 10.65 -0.46 5.97
N PHE A 99 11.88 -0.65 5.49
CA PHE A 99 13.05 -0.74 6.37
C PHE A 99 13.77 0.58 6.59
N TYR A 100 13.81 1.48 5.61
CA TYR A 100 14.44 2.80 5.75
C TYR A 100 13.89 3.62 6.91
N PRO A 101 12.57 3.64 7.21
CA PRO A 101 12.04 4.36 8.37
C PRO A 101 12.51 3.77 9.70
N LEU A 102 12.79 2.47 9.76
CA LEU A 102 13.26 1.78 10.97
C LEU A 102 14.71 2.12 11.32
N VAL A 103 15.49 2.61 10.34
CA VAL A 103 16.88 3.03 10.52
C VAL A 103 17.04 4.55 10.42
N GLY A 104 15.94 5.32 10.51
CA GLY A 104 15.96 6.78 10.50
C GLY A 104 16.22 7.43 9.14
N ARG A 105 16.16 6.67 8.03
CA ARG A 105 16.37 7.19 6.66
C ARG A 105 15.05 7.63 6.03
N TYR A 106 14.39 8.63 6.62
CA TYR A 106 13.03 9.02 6.26
C TYR A 106 12.91 9.64 4.87
N ALA A 107 13.82 10.54 4.50
CA ALA A 107 13.87 11.16 3.17
C ALA A 107 13.91 10.12 2.05
N GLU A 108 14.79 9.13 2.18
CA GLU A 108 14.96 8.06 1.21
C GLU A 108 13.79 7.08 1.21
N ALA A 109 13.13 6.88 2.37
CA ALA A 109 11.93 6.07 2.44
C ALA A 109 10.81 6.71 1.61
N ILE A 110 10.60 8.03 1.71
CA ILE A 110 9.62 8.75 0.89
C ILE A 110 9.97 8.67 -0.59
N ASP A 111 11.23 8.90 -0.99
CA ASP A 111 11.68 8.75 -2.38
C ASP A 111 11.32 7.37 -2.93
N THR A 112 11.70 6.33 -2.19
CA THR A 112 11.41 4.94 -2.53
C THR A 112 9.90 4.68 -2.62
N CYS A 113 9.09 5.24 -1.70
CA CYS A 113 7.64 5.13 -1.74
C CYS A 113 7.03 5.78 -2.98
N VAL A 114 7.53 6.96 -3.37
CA VAL A 114 7.07 7.67 -4.57
C VAL A 114 7.46 6.90 -5.83
N MET A 115 8.67 6.35 -5.90
CA MET A 115 9.10 5.52 -7.03
C MET A 115 8.27 4.24 -7.12
N TYR A 116 8.02 3.55 -6.01
CA TYR A 116 7.11 2.40 -6.00
C TYR A 116 5.71 2.76 -6.48
N HIS A 117 5.16 3.88 -6.01
CA HIS A 117 3.80 4.28 -6.38
C HIS A 117 3.66 4.62 -7.86
N LYS A 118 4.69 5.17 -8.51
CA LYS A 118 4.67 5.41 -9.97
C LYS A 118 4.40 4.11 -10.74
N GLU A 119 4.96 3.00 -10.25
CA GLU A 119 4.78 1.65 -10.80
C GLU A 119 3.54 0.91 -10.25
N ARG A 120 3.00 1.32 -9.09
CA ARG A 120 1.81 0.73 -8.44
C ARG A 120 0.85 1.78 -7.86
N LYS A 121 0.12 2.44 -8.76
CA LYS A 121 -0.73 3.60 -8.46
C LYS A 121 -1.95 3.32 -7.56
N LEU A 122 -2.36 2.06 -7.44
CA LEU A 122 -3.54 1.66 -6.68
C LEU A 122 -3.20 0.85 -5.41
N ASP A 123 -1.91 0.74 -5.07
CA ASP A 123 -1.51 0.07 -3.84
C ASP A 123 -1.67 1.02 -2.65
N TYR A 124 -2.81 0.94 -1.96
CA TYR A 124 -3.11 1.76 -0.78
C TYR A 124 -2.07 1.62 0.34
N ARG A 125 -1.33 0.49 0.38
CA ARG A 125 -0.37 0.24 1.47
C ARG A 125 0.81 1.19 1.41
N ILE A 126 1.20 1.64 0.22
CA ILE A 126 2.35 2.55 0.10
C ILE A 126 2.02 3.92 0.70
N TRP A 127 0.79 4.41 0.50
CA TRP A 127 0.28 5.63 1.15
C TRP A 127 0.28 5.51 2.67
N SER A 128 -0.13 4.35 3.15
CA SER A 128 -0.11 4.04 4.58
C SER A 128 1.32 3.93 5.15
N ILE A 129 2.29 3.48 4.35
CA ILE A 129 3.71 3.51 4.71
C ILE A 129 4.20 4.96 4.73
N MET A 130 3.92 5.78 3.70
CA MET A 130 4.30 7.20 3.67
C MET A 130 3.82 7.95 4.92
N ALA A 131 2.58 7.71 5.36
CA ALA A 131 2.06 8.31 6.59
C ALA A 131 2.88 7.93 7.84
N ASP A 132 3.23 6.65 7.98
CA ASP A 132 4.08 6.16 9.08
C ASP A 132 5.49 6.78 9.02
N VAL A 133 6.05 6.97 7.82
CA VAL A 133 7.34 7.65 7.63
C VAL A 133 7.28 9.08 8.16
N PHE A 134 6.27 9.86 7.77
CA PHE A 134 6.14 11.24 8.22
C PHE A 134 5.93 11.35 9.74
N ILE A 135 5.12 10.47 10.32
CA ILE A 135 4.89 10.42 11.78
C ILE A 135 6.18 10.10 12.52
N ARG A 136 6.90 9.05 12.11
CA ARG A 136 8.17 8.65 12.76
C ARG A 136 9.23 9.73 12.64
N SER A 137 9.32 10.36 11.48
CA SER A 137 10.20 11.51 11.25
C SER A 137 9.87 12.67 12.19
N ALA A 138 8.59 13.01 12.35
CA ALA A 138 8.13 14.05 13.28
C ALA A 138 8.42 13.72 14.74
N GLN A 139 8.28 12.45 15.13
CA GLN A 139 8.59 11.99 16.48
C GLN A 139 10.10 12.01 16.78
N GLN A 140 10.94 11.66 15.80
CA GLN A 140 12.39 11.61 15.99
C GLN A 140 13.02 13.01 16.03
N SER A 141 12.53 13.94 15.23
CA SER A 141 13.06 15.31 15.18
C SER A 141 11.92 16.32 15.10
N PRO A 142 11.23 16.61 16.22
CA PRO A 142 10.10 17.54 16.23
C PRO A 142 10.48 18.93 15.71
N ALA A 143 9.60 19.57 14.95
CA ALA A 143 9.75 20.96 14.56
C ALA A 143 9.78 21.88 15.78
N SER A 144 10.40 23.05 15.62
CA SER A 144 10.53 24.04 16.70
C SER A 144 9.18 24.59 17.17
N ASN A 145 8.17 24.59 16.30
CA ASN A 145 6.80 24.93 16.62
C ASN A 145 5.89 23.76 16.24
N ALA A 146 5.15 23.22 17.22
CA ALA A 146 4.25 22.09 17.01
C ALA A 146 3.08 22.45 16.07
N GLU A 147 2.69 23.73 16.01
CA GLU A 147 1.63 24.20 15.10
C GLU A 147 2.07 24.23 13.63
N ASP A 148 3.38 24.32 13.38
CA ASP A 148 3.96 24.35 12.04
C ASP A 148 4.42 22.96 11.57
N GLU A 149 4.19 21.91 12.36
CA GLU A 149 4.64 20.54 12.06
C GLU A 149 3.79 19.92 10.93
N MET A 150 4.15 20.23 9.69
CA MET A 150 3.40 19.81 8.51
C MET A 150 3.49 18.31 8.24
N ARG A 151 4.44 17.58 8.86
CA ARG A 151 4.54 16.13 8.71
C ARG A 151 3.31 15.39 9.22
N TYR A 152 2.73 15.77 10.35
CA TYR A 152 1.50 15.12 10.85
C TYR A 152 0.31 15.39 9.94
N HIS A 153 0.21 16.60 9.40
CA HIS A 153 -0.85 16.97 8.45
C HIS A 153 -0.70 16.23 7.12
N LEU A 154 0.52 16.11 6.60
CA LEU A 154 0.84 15.34 5.40
C LEU A 154 0.62 13.83 5.60
N ALA A 155 0.90 13.31 6.80
CA ALA A 155 0.59 11.92 7.15
C ALA A 155 -0.91 11.64 7.13
N ASN A 156 -1.72 12.57 7.67
CA ASN A 156 -3.17 12.49 7.63
C ASN A 156 -3.70 12.49 6.20
N LEU A 157 -3.18 13.39 5.35
CA LEU A 157 -3.49 13.45 3.92
C LEU A 157 -3.19 12.11 3.21
N ALA A 158 -2.02 11.53 3.48
CA ALA A 158 -1.64 10.23 2.93
C ALA A 158 -2.55 9.09 3.41
N MET A 159 -2.98 9.10 4.68
CA MET A 159 -3.94 8.11 5.19
C MET A 159 -5.33 8.25 4.58
N GLN A 160 -5.82 9.48 4.40
CA GLN A 160 -7.08 9.71 3.69
C GLN A 160 -7.02 9.13 2.27
N ARG A 161 -5.87 9.28 1.59
CA ARG A 161 -5.66 8.66 0.26
C ARG A 161 -5.73 7.15 0.31
N ALA A 162 -5.07 6.52 1.28
CA ALA A 162 -5.07 5.07 1.46
C ALA A 162 -6.50 4.54 1.64
N VAL A 163 -7.29 5.18 2.51
CA VAL A 163 -8.70 4.84 2.75
C VAL A 163 -9.52 5.00 1.49
N HIS A 164 -9.37 6.11 0.77
CA HIS A 164 -10.09 6.36 -0.47
C HIS A 164 -9.79 5.28 -1.52
N ILE A 165 -8.51 4.94 -1.75
CA ILE A 165 -8.13 3.88 -2.71
C ILE A 165 -8.83 2.55 -2.38
N VAL A 166 -8.92 2.18 -1.10
CA VAL A 166 -9.62 0.95 -0.68
C VAL A 166 -11.13 1.05 -0.95
N LYS A 167 -11.76 2.18 -0.60
CA LYS A 167 -13.21 2.40 -0.80
C LYS A 167 -13.61 2.41 -2.27
N THR A 168 -12.79 2.98 -3.15
CA THR A 168 -13.05 3.05 -4.59
C THR A 168 -12.55 1.83 -5.37
N SER A 169 -11.96 0.85 -4.69
CA SER A 169 -11.34 -0.29 -5.37
C SER A 169 -12.39 -1.29 -5.86
N ARG A 170 -12.24 -1.73 -7.11
CA ARG A 170 -13.16 -2.64 -7.82
C ARG A 170 -12.97 -4.11 -7.42
N TRP A 171 -12.93 -4.40 -6.11
CA TRP A 171 -12.81 -5.78 -5.65
C TRP A 171 -14.07 -6.59 -5.95
N LYS A 172 -13.88 -7.88 -6.25
CA LYS A 172 -14.97 -8.86 -6.35
C LYS A 172 -15.54 -9.16 -4.95
N THR A 173 -16.33 -8.24 -4.42
CA THR A 173 -16.97 -8.31 -3.09
C THR A 173 -18.07 -9.38 -3.01
N ASN A 174 -18.42 -10.00 -4.14
CA ASN A 174 -19.26 -11.19 -4.20
C ASN A 174 -18.58 -12.46 -3.67
N ILE A 175 -17.28 -12.42 -3.37
CA ILE A 175 -16.54 -13.50 -2.71
C ILE A 175 -16.37 -13.14 -1.22
N ASP A 176 -16.98 -13.91 -0.32
CA ASP A 176 -17.00 -13.61 1.12
C ASP A 176 -15.62 -13.46 1.75
N PHE A 177 -14.64 -14.25 1.29
CA PHE A 177 -13.25 -14.12 1.76
C PHE A 177 -12.65 -12.76 1.38
N VAL A 178 -12.90 -12.30 0.14
CA VAL A 178 -12.40 -11.02 -0.36
C VAL A 178 -13.08 -9.87 0.38
N LYS A 179 -14.40 -9.96 0.57
CA LYS A 179 -15.17 -8.98 1.34
C LYS A 179 -14.65 -8.84 2.77
N ARG A 180 -14.54 -9.95 3.52
CA ARG A 180 -14.01 -9.93 4.91
C ARG A 180 -12.61 -9.35 4.99
N ARG A 181 -11.75 -9.66 4.02
CA ARG A 181 -10.40 -9.09 3.97
C ARG A 181 -10.45 -7.58 3.75
N LEU A 182 -11.25 -7.11 2.80
CA LEU A 182 -11.39 -5.69 2.49
C LEU A 182 -11.94 -4.92 3.70
N ASP A 183 -12.96 -5.47 4.36
CA ASP A 183 -13.56 -4.85 5.55
C ASP A 183 -12.56 -4.73 6.69
N ARG A 184 -11.76 -5.78 6.95
CA ARG A 184 -10.68 -5.75 7.94
C ARG A 184 -9.59 -4.75 7.58
N ASP A 185 -9.14 -4.74 6.32
CA ASP A 185 -8.11 -3.80 5.86
C ASP A 185 -8.63 -2.35 6.00
N LEU A 186 -9.89 -2.10 5.65
CA LEU A 186 -10.53 -0.80 5.78
C LEU A 186 -10.63 -0.35 7.23
N GLN A 187 -11.11 -1.21 8.13
CA GLN A 187 -11.15 -0.93 9.58
C GLN A 187 -9.76 -0.60 10.13
N GLY A 188 -8.73 -1.36 9.72
CA GLY A 188 -7.36 -1.09 10.11
C GLY A 188 -6.85 0.27 9.61
N LEU A 189 -7.20 0.66 8.38
CA LEU A 189 -6.84 1.97 7.84
C LEU A 189 -7.61 3.12 8.51
N GLU A 190 -8.89 2.95 8.81
CA GLU A 190 -9.71 3.96 9.49
C GLU A 190 -9.22 4.17 10.93
N SER A 191 -8.86 3.11 11.64
CA SER A 191 -8.21 3.20 12.95
C SER A 191 -6.88 3.97 12.88
N ARG A 192 -6.04 3.67 11.88
CA ARG A 192 -4.78 4.39 11.68
C ARG A 192 -5.00 5.85 11.26
N LEU A 193 -6.03 6.14 10.47
CA LEU A 193 -6.40 7.50 10.13
C LEU A 193 -6.79 8.28 11.39
N GLN A 194 -7.61 7.69 12.27
CA GLN A 194 -7.95 8.29 13.56
C GLN A 194 -6.71 8.54 14.41
N GLN A 195 -5.79 7.58 14.47
CA GLN A 195 -4.51 7.76 15.17
C GLN A 195 -3.71 8.95 14.63
N THR A 196 -3.70 9.19 13.31
CA THR A 196 -3.03 10.37 12.75
C THR A 196 -3.70 11.68 13.18
N ILE A 197 -5.02 11.69 13.34
CA ILE A 197 -5.79 12.85 13.83
C ILE A 197 -5.45 13.10 15.31
N ASP A 198 -5.41 12.03 16.11
CA ASP A 198 -5.10 12.11 17.55
C ASP A 198 -3.67 12.62 17.79
N GLN A 199 -2.75 12.38 16.84
CA GLN A 199 -1.38 12.92 16.83
C GLN A 199 -1.30 14.38 16.32
N GLY A 200 -2.43 15.03 16.04
CA GLY A 200 -2.50 16.42 15.58
C GLY A 200 -2.57 16.59 14.05
N GLY A 201 -2.67 15.50 13.30
CA GLY A 201 -2.79 15.52 11.84
C GLY A 201 -4.13 16.11 11.36
N ASN A 202 -4.07 16.89 10.29
CA ASN A 202 -5.22 17.54 9.67
C ASN A 202 -4.87 17.87 8.22
N ALA A 203 -5.42 17.13 7.26
CA ALA A 203 -5.13 17.31 5.84
C ALA A 203 -5.47 18.72 5.33
N ASP A 204 -6.58 19.31 5.79
CA ASP A 204 -7.04 20.64 5.33
C ASP A 204 -6.02 21.73 5.67
N LYS A 205 -5.42 21.67 6.87
CA LYS A 205 -4.34 22.59 7.25
C LYS A 205 -3.14 22.48 6.30
N PHE A 206 -2.79 21.28 5.86
CA PHE A 206 -1.71 21.10 4.89
C PHE A 206 -2.08 21.68 3.52
N VAL A 207 -3.32 21.50 3.08
CA VAL A 207 -3.82 22.02 1.80
C VAL A 207 -3.85 23.55 1.81
N GLU A 208 -4.34 24.16 2.89
CA GLU A 208 -4.33 25.61 3.10
C GLU A 208 -2.91 26.16 3.12
N TRP A 209 -2.01 25.50 3.88
CA TRP A 209 -0.59 25.85 3.92
C TRP A 209 0.05 25.81 2.54
N MET A 210 -0.13 24.72 1.79
CA MET A 210 0.35 24.58 0.41
C MET A 210 -0.16 25.69 -0.51
N SER A 211 -1.42 26.10 -0.35
CA SER A 211 -2.04 27.17 -1.16
C SER A 211 -1.55 28.57 -0.79
N SER A 212 -1.05 28.75 0.43
CA SER A 212 -0.52 30.01 0.94
C SER A 212 0.97 30.24 0.65
N LEU A 213 1.67 29.23 0.13
CA LEU A 213 3.11 29.31 -0.15
C LEU A 213 3.42 30.30 -1.29
N SER A 214 4.11 31.37 -0.93
CA SER A 214 4.72 32.29 -1.90
C SER A 214 6.08 31.74 -2.39
N PRO A 215 6.39 31.81 -3.71
CA PRO A 215 7.69 31.39 -4.23
C PRO A 215 8.88 32.12 -3.60
N ALA A 216 8.68 33.34 -3.10
CA ALA A 216 9.74 34.16 -2.50
C ALA A 216 10.19 33.68 -1.11
N ASP A 217 9.30 33.02 -0.35
CA ASP A 217 9.54 32.61 1.04
C ASP A 217 9.59 31.09 1.23
N GLN A 218 9.43 30.34 0.14
CA GLN A 218 9.26 28.89 0.13
C GLN A 218 10.32 28.13 0.93
N ASP A 219 11.61 28.41 0.70
CA ASP A 219 12.71 27.73 1.41
C ASP A 219 12.71 27.98 2.92
N LYS A 220 12.33 29.20 3.34
CA LYS A 220 12.26 29.56 4.75
C LYS A 220 11.07 28.87 5.43
N THR A 221 9.93 28.85 4.76
CA THR A 221 8.70 28.23 5.26
C THR A 221 8.83 26.70 5.31
N ILE A 222 9.47 26.06 4.32
CA ILE A 222 9.74 24.61 4.33
C ILE A 222 10.66 24.20 5.47
N LYS A 223 11.66 25.03 5.81
CA LYS A 223 12.54 24.77 6.96
C LYS A 223 11.80 24.85 8.29
N ALA A 224 10.91 25.82 8.43
CA ALA A 224 10.09 25.97 9.63
C ALA A 224 9.07 24.83 9.79
N SER A 225 8.64 24.21 8.68
CA SER A 225 7.54 23.25 8.67
C SER A 225 7.90 21.79 8.98
N GLY A 226 9.17 21.51 9.29
CA GLY A 226 9.65 20.14 9.53
C GLY A 226 9.84 19.30 8.27
N LEU A 227 9.67 19.87 7.07
CA LEU A 227 9.74 19.13 5.80
C LEU A 227 11.09 19.24 5.07
N SER A 228 12.05 19.97 5.64
CA SER A 228 13.34 20.24 4.97
C SER A 228 14.20 19.01 4.63
N GLU A 229 13.98 17.88 5.30
CA GLU A 229 14.70 16.64 4.98
C GLU A 229 14.18 15.93 3.73
N PHE A 230 12.94 16.21 3.31
CA PHE A 230 12.32 15.55 2.16
C PHE A 230 12.56 16.33 0.88
N ASP A 231 12.66 15.60 -0.23
CA ASP A 231 12.63 16.23 -1.54
C ASP A 231 11.26 16.90 -1.76
N TRP A 232 11.30 18.22 -1.97
CA TRP A 232 10.11 19.02 -2.19
C TRP A 232 9.30 18.56 -3.41
N GLN A 233 9.94 18.02 -4.44
CA GLN A 233 9.24 17.48 -5.61
C GLN A 233 8.35 16.29 -5.22
N HIS A 234 8.80 15.47 -4.27
CA HIS A 234 8.01 14.35 -3.74
C HIS A 234 6.85 14.85 -2.88
N VAL A 235 7.06 15.84 -2.03
CA VAL A 235 5.97 16.45 -1.23
C VAL A 235 4.88 17.04 -2.12
N VAL A 236 5.28 17.81 -3.14
CA VAL A 236 4.35 18.38 -4.13
C VAL A 236 3.64 17.27 -4.91
N TRP A 237 4.34 16.20 -5.27
CA TRP A 237 3.75 15.07 -5.97
C TRP A 237 2.68 14.36 -5.12
N ILE A 238 2.95 14.10 -3.84
CA ILE A 238 2.00 13.49 -2.89
C ILE A 238 0.72 14.35 -2.81
N TYR A 239 0.89 15.66 -2.62
CA TYR A 239 -0.21 16.62 -2.59
C TYR A 239 -1.04 16.60 -3.88
N LYS A 240 -0.38 16.66 -5.04
CA LYS A 240 -1.06 16.67 -6.34
C LYS A 240 -1.79 15.36 -6.63
N ASP A 241 -1.19 14.20 -6.34
CA ASP A 241 -1.85 12.91 -6.60
C ASP A 241 -3.05 12.71 -5.67
N TRP A 242 -2.99 13.21 -4.42
CA TRP A 242 -4.15 13.26 -3.55
C TRP A 242 -5.25 14.17 -4.11
N ALA A 243 -4.91 15.42 -4.49
CA ALA A 243 -5.88 16.41 -4.97
C ALA A 243 -6.55 15.99 -6.29
N LEU A 244 -5.77 15.52 -7.28
CA LEU A 244 -6.27 15.13 -8.60
C LEU A 244 -7.24 13.94 -8.57
N ARG A 245 -7.22 13.16 -7.48
CA ARG A 245 -7.95 11.89 -7.39
C ARG A 245 -9.00 11.91 -6.29
N GLN A 246 -9.38 13.09 -5.79
CA GLN A 246 -10.61 13.27 -5.02
C GLN A 246 -11.85 13.25 -5.92
N ASP A 247 -11.72 13.73 -7.17
CA ASP A 247 -12.84 13.90 -8.12
C ASP A 247 -13.17 12.63 -8.94
N LEU A 248 -12.50 11.49 -8.70
CA LEU A 248 -12.82 10.23 -9.39
C LEU A 248 -14.03 9.48 -8.81
N ASP A 249 -14.84 10.16 -7.98
CA ASP A 249 -16.17 9.73 -7.55
C ASP A 249 -17.26 9.85 -8.64
N LEU A 250 -16.88 10.03 -9.92
CA LEU A 250 -17.81 10.07 -11.05
C LEU A 250 -17.36 9.12 -12.16
N ASP A 251 -17.83 7.88 -12.11
CA ASP A 251 -18.40 7.18 -13.27
C ASP A 251 -18.94 5.80 -12.86
N ASP A 252 -20.02 5.82 -12.06
CA ASP A 252 -21.07 4.79 -12.15
C ASP A 252 -21.94 4.98 -13.43
N ASP A 253 -21.66 6.01 -14.24
CA ASP A 253 -22.41 6.34 -15.46
C ASP A 253 -21.90 5.66 -16.75
N ILE A 254 -20.83 4.86 -16.72
CA ILE A 254 -20.49 3.92 -17.82
C ILE A 254 -21.33 2.63 -17.73
N LYS A 255 -22.54 2.73 -17.17
CA LYS A 255 -23.61 1.73 -17.30
C LYS A 255 -24.85 2.24 -18.04
N ALA A 256 -24.90 3.52 -18.42
CA ALA A 256 -26.03 4.11 -19.15
C ALA A 256 -25.79 4.32 -20.66
N VAL A 257 -24.73 3.72 -21.24
CA VAL A 257 -24.47 3.75 -22.71
C VAL A 257 -24.49 2.35 -23.34
N LYS A 258 -25.13 1.37 -22.70
CA LYS A 258 -25.32 0.04 -23.33
C LYS A 258 -26.75 -0.47 -23.41
N ASP A 259 -27.73 0.28 -22.91
CA ASP A 259 -29.17 -0.02 -23.08
C ASP A 259 -29.98 1.18 -23.63
N MET A 260 -29.36 2.04 -24.43
CA MET A 260 -30.07 2.96 -25.35
C MET A 260 -29.46 2.92 -26.75
#